data_AF-A0A061N4T7-F1
#
_entry.id   AF-A0A061N4T7-F1
#
_cell.length_a   1.000
_cell.length_b   1.000
_cell.length_c   1.000
_cell.angle_alpha   90.00
_cell.angle_beta   90.00
_cell.angle_gamma   90.00
#
_symmetry.space_group_name_H-M   'P 1'
#
loop_
_entity.id
_entity.type
_entity.pdbx_description
1 polymer ?
#
loop_
_entity_poly.entity_id
_entity_poly.type
_entity_poly.pdbx_seq_one_letter_code
_entity_poly.pdbx_strand_id
1 'polypeptide(L)'
;MIFFGSDERQRFNRLLLRNSGQDYNKTFFRDALLQGLVQDLDFDTQLYRPARLFINGDDWGIYNIRERYDHHYFRLKHNIQEENLDVIEHTFDDGITASIGDTIAYEQLEQFIREHDMSESQNYEKVAQKINLNSLLDYYISQIYFDNNDWPHNNYTSIERSHMGNGSSPYLIPMLVLI
;
A
#
# COMPACT_ATOMS: atom_id res chain seq x y z
N MET A 1 -13.14 12.89 -16.90
CA MET A 1 -14.09 11.86 -16.45
C MET A 1 -13.87 11.64 -14.97
N ILE A 2 -14.92 11.67 -14.16
CA ILE A 2 -14.83 11.46 -12.71
C ILE A 2 -14.99 9.97 -12.41
N PHE A 3 -13.97 9.36 -11.81
CA PHE A 3 -13.98 7.93 -11.52
C PHE A 3 -14.56 7.62 -10.15
N PHE A 4 -14.12 8.27 -9.07
CA PHE A 4 -14.47 7.87 -7.70
C PHE A 4 -15.36 8.86 -6.92
N GLY A 5 -15.59 10.07 -7.43
CA GLY A 5 -16.46 11.06 -6.79
C GLY A 5 -15.99 12.48 -7.08
N SER A 6 -16.78 13.50 -6.76
CA SER A 6 -16.42 14.90 -7.03
C SER A 6 -15.25 15.39 -6.18
N ASP A 7 -15.11 14.84 -4.97
CA ASP A 7 -14.19 15.32 -3.94
C ASP A 7 -12.90 14.49 -3.87
N GLU A 8 -12.86 13.38 -4.61
CA GLU A 8 -11.75 12.44 -4.63
C GLU A 8 -10.93 12.62 -5.91
N ARG A 9 -9.59 12.65 -5.75
CA ARG A 9 -8.54 12.80 -6.78
C ARG A 9 -9.07 12.68 -8.23
N GLN A 10 -9.02 13.75 -9.02
CA GLN A 10 -9.69 13.77 -10.33
C GLN A 10 -8.82 13.30 -11.51
N ARG A 11 -7.54 13.01 -11.28
CA ARG A 11 -6.57 12.65 -12.32
C ARG A 11 -5.97 11.29 -12.02
N PHE A 12 -6.04 10.39 -13.00
CA PHE A 12 -5.46 9.05 -12.95
C PHE A 12 -4.76 8.78 -14.26
N ASN A 13 -3.61 8.09 -14.19
CA ASN A 13 -2.92 7.60 -15.37
C ASN A 13 -3.30 6.15 -15.69
N ARG A 14 -3.48 5.33 -14.64
CA ARG A 14 -3.82 3.92 -14.74
C ARG A 14 -4.88 3.57 -13.70
N LEU A 15 -5.73 2.62 -14.06
CA LEU A 15 -6.74 2.04 -13.18
C LEU A 15 -6.62 0.52 -13.27
N LEU A 16 -7.01 -0.15 -12.19
CA LEU A 16 -7.17 -1.60 -12.18
C LEU A 16 -8.64 -1.93 -12.39
N LEU A 17 -8.91 -2.96 -13.19
CA LEU A 17 -10.21 -3.61 -13.27
C LEU A 17 -10.06 -4.99 -12.64
N ARG A 18 -10.64 -5.20 -11.45
CA ARG A 18 -10.48 -6.42 -10.65
C ARG A 18 -11.78 -7.21 -10.61
N ASN A 19 -11.68 -8.53 -10.66
CA ASN A 19 -12.80 -9.47 -10.49
C ASN A 19 -13.10 -9.79 -9.01
N SER A 20 -12.57 -9.00 -8.06
CA SER A 20 -12.66 -9.23 -6.61
C SER A 20 -11.80 -10.36 -6.04
N GLY A 21 -10.82 -10.88 -6.77
CA GLY A 21 -9.81 -11.78 -6.18
C GLY A 21 -10.44 -13.02 -5.54
N GLN A 22 -10.12 -13.32 -4.28
CA GLN A 22 -10.68 -14.45 -3.53
C GLN A 22 -12.15 -14.24 -3.12
N ASP A 23 -12.70 -13.03 -3.34
CA ASP A 23 -14.09 -12.67 -3.10
C ASP A 23 -14.99 -12.73 -4.36
N TYR A 24 -14.44 -13.18 -5.50
CA TYR A 24 -15.16 -13.20 -6.79
C TYR A 24 -16.43 -14.07 -6.83
N ASN A 25 -16.57 -15.03 -5.93
CA ASN A 25 -17.73 -15.92 -5.85
C ASN A 25 -18.57 -15.68 -4.58
N LYS A 26 -18.39 -14.52 -3.94
CA LYS A 26 -19.02 -14.15 -2.66
C LYS A 26 -19.64 -12.76 -2.78
N THR A 27 -19.06 -11.75 -2.14
CA THR A 27 -19.66 -10.42 -2.01
C THR A 27 -19.25 -9.45 -3.10
N PHE A 28 -18.16 -9.70 -3.84
CA PHE A 28 -17.56 -8.81 -4.83
C PHE A 28 -17.02 -7.46 -4.31
N PHE A 29 -17.21 -7.12 -3.04
CA PHE A 29 -16.81 -5.83 -2.50
C PHE A 29 -16.10 -5.91 -1.15
N ARG A 30 -15.76 -7.10 -0.61
CA ARG A 30 -15.14 -7.22 0.73
C ARG A 30 -13.91 -6.31 0.85
N ASP A 31 -12.95 -6.46 -0.06
CA ASP A 31 -11.73 -5.65 -0.04
C ASP A 31 -12.03 -4.14 -0.19
N ALA A 32 -13.02 -3.74 -0.98
CA ALA A 32 -13.44 -2.34 -1.08
C ALA A 32 -14.03 -1.79 0.24
N LEU A 33 -14.85 -2.59 0.92
CA LEU A 33 -15.40 -2.23 2.22
C LEU A 33 -14.27 -2.04 3.23
N LEU A 34 -13.34 -2.98 3.29
CA LEU A 34 -12.23 -2.94 4.26
C LEU A 34 -11.35 -1.70 4.04
N GLN A 35 -11.04 -1.35 2.77
CA GLN A 35 -10.32 -0.10 2.44
C GLN A 35 -11.07 1.14 2.91
N GLY A 36 -12.39 1.18 2.72
CA GLY A 36 -13.23 2.31 3.14
C GLY A 36 -13.35 2.45 4.66
N LEU A 37 -13.34 1.34 5.42
CA LEU A 37 -13.44 1.38 6.89
C LEU A 37 -12.25 2.03 7.58
N VAL A 38 -11.09 2.07 6.91
CA VAL A 38 -9.83 2.58 7.46
C VAL A 38 -9.23 3.71 6.64
N GLN A 39 -10.01 4.30 5.72
CA GLN A 39 -9.54 5.36 4.83
C GLN A 39 -9.10 6.64 5.56
N ASP A 40 -9.56 6.84 6.79
CA ASP A 40 -9.26 8.00 7.63
C ASP A 40 -8.04 7.77 8.55
N LEU A 41 -7.39 6.60 8.47
CA LEU A 41 -6.17 6.28 9.23
C LEU A 41 -4.90 6.75 8.53
N ASP A 42 -3.76 6.74 9.23
CA ASP A 42 -2.50 7.32 8.74
C ASP A 42 -1.75 6.41 7.73
N PHE A 43 -2.45 5.73 6.82
CA PHE A 43 -1.82 4.94 5.75
C PHE A 43 -2.63 4.97 4.45
N ASP A 44 -2.00 4.54 3.36
CA ASP A 44 -2.61 4.61 2.04
C ASP A 44 -3.63 3.49 1.80
N THR A 45 -4.84 3.92 1.39
CA THR A 45 -5.92 3.09 0.88
C THR A 45 -6.21 3.37 -0.60
N GLN A 46 -6.87 2.42 -1.27
CA GLN A 46 -7.27 2.51 -2.67
C GLN A 46 -8.75 2.86 -2.82
N LEU A 47 -9.03 3.86 -3.66
CA LEU A 47 -10.39 4.19 -4.05
C LEU A 47 -11.03 3.07 -4.89
N TYR A 48 -12.36 3.00 -4.80
CA TYR A 48 -13.18 1.92 -5.34
C TYR A 48 -14.42 2.42 -6.08
N ARG A 49 -14.73 1.80 -7.22
CA ARG A 49 -16.03 1.92 -7.87
C ARG A 49 -16.47 0.61 -8.50
N PRO A 50 -17.70 0.11 -8.22
CA PRO A 50 -18.25 -1.03 -8.94
C PRO A 50 -18.56 -0.67 -10.39
N ALA A 51 -18.36 -1.61 -11.30
CA ALA A 51 -18.67 -1.49 -12.71
C ALA A 51 -19.24 -2.81 -13.26
N ARG A 52 -20.04 -2.73 -14.32
CA ARG A 52 -20.46 -3.91 -15.10
C ARG A 52 -19.65 -3.93 -16.40
N LEU A 53 -18.94 -5.03 -16.64
CA LEU A 53 -18.03 -5.16 -17.77
C LEU A 53 -18.74 -5.78 -18.97
N PHE A 54 -18.57 -5.16 -20.13
CA PHE A 54 -18.96 -5.72 -21.42
C PHE A 54 -17.74 -5.85 -22.33
N ILE A 55 -17.50 -7.03 -22.92
CA ILE A 55 -16.44 -7.25 -23.90
C ILE A 55 -17.09 -7.73 -25.19
N ASN A 56 -16.90 -6.99 -26.28
CA ASN A 56 -17.51 -7.26 -27.58
C ASN A 56 -19.05 -7.39 -27.55
N GLY A 57 -19.70 -6.71 -26.59
CA GLY A 57 -21.16 -6.74 -26.41
C GLY A 57 -21.66 -7.83 -25.46
N ASP A 58 -20.81 -8.81 -25.11
CA ASP A 58 -21.15 -9.82 -24.12
C ASP A 58 -21.00 -9.27 -22.71
N ASP A 59 -21.89 -9.65 -21.80
CA ASP A 59 -21.86 -9.27 -20.39
C ASP A 59 -20.96 -10.20 -19.60
N TRP A 60 -19.92 -9.64 -18.98
CA TRP A 60 -18.95 -10.36 -18.16
C TRP A 60 -19.22 -10.19 -16.66
N GLY A 61 -20.27 -9.45 -16.29
CA GLY A 61 -20.70 -9.30 -14.90
C GLY A 61 -20.02 -8.14 -14.17
N ILE A 62 -19.94 -8.27 -12.84
CA ILE A 62 -19.52 -7.20 -11.92
C ILE A 62 -18.00 -7.24 -11.72
N TYR A 63 -17.38 -6.08 -11.86
CA TYR A 63 -15.96 -5.83 -11.62
C TYR A 63 -15.77 -4.56 -10.79
N ASN A 64 -14.55 -4.39 -10.30
CA ASN A 64 -14.15 -3.32 -9.41
C ASN A 64 -13.11 -2.46 -10.11
N ILE A 65 -13.43 -1.19 -10.36
CA ILE A 65 -12.45 -0.18 -10.77
C ILE A 65 -11.72 0.26 -9.50
N ARG A 66 -10.38 0.23 -9.52
CA ARG A 66 -9.52 0.64 -8.40
C ARG A 66 -8.39 1.55 -8.85
N GLU A 67 -7.85 2.28 -7.89
CA GLU A 67 -6.52 2.85 -8.04
C GLU A 67 -5.45 1.76 -8.20
N ARG A 68 -4.35 2.12 -8.85
CA ARG A 68 -3.15 1.29 -8.95
C ARG A 68 -2.05 1.97 -8.16
N TYR A 69 -1.43 1.27 -7.24
CA TYR A 69 -0.16 1.72 -6.67
C TYR A 69 0.93 1.54 -7.72
N ASP A 70 1.37 2.66 -8.30
CA ASP A 70 2.49 2.78 -9.22
C ASP A 70 3.09 4.19 -9.08
N HIS A 71 4.21 4.46 -9.75
CA HIS A 71 4.85 5.78 -9.67
C HIS A 71 3.92 6.94 -10.07
N HIS A 72 2.90 6.71 -10.92
CA HIS A 72 1.94 7.76 -11.24
C HIS A 72 1.04 8.08 -10.06
N TYR A 73 0.58 7.06 -9.32
CA TYR A 73 -0.20 7.26 -8.09
C TYR A 73 0.59 8.07 -7.06
N PHE A 74 1.85 7.69 -6.76
CA PHE A 74 2.66 8.40 -5.77
C PHE A 74 3.02 9.82 -6.22
N ARG A 75 3.28 10.02 -7.52
CA ARG A 75 3.48 11.36 -8.08
C ARG A 75 2.24 12.24 -7.95
N LEU A 76 1.06 11.70 -8.22
CA LEU A 76 -0.19 12.46 -8.20
C LEU A 76 -0.71 12.71 -6.79
N LYS A 77 -0.60 11.73 -5.88
CA LYS A 77 -1.11 11.82 -4.50
C LYS A 77 -0.12 12.48 -3.55
N HIS A 78 1.16 12.10 -3.63
CA HIS A 78 2.18 12.49 -2.65
C HIS A 78 3.26 13.41 -3.22
N ASN A 79 3.20 13.75 -4.51
CA ASN A 79 4.21 14.55 -5.21
C ASN A 79 5.62 13.92 -5.13
N ILE A 80 5.69 12.59 -5.09
CA ILE A 80 6.94 11.83 -5.07
C ILE A 80 7.29 11.45 -6.51
N GLN A 81 8.51 11.81 -6.96
CA GLN A 81 9.00 11.37 -8.26
C GLN A 81 9.47 9.92 -8.20
N GLU A 82 9.42 9.23 -9.34
CA GLU A 82 9.77 7.80 -9.43
C GLU A 82 11.20 7.52 -8.97
N GLU A 83 12.13 8.42 -9.29
CA GLU A 83 13.54 8.32 -8.86
C GLU A 83 13.76 8.47 -7.35
N ASN A 84 12.74 8.88 -6.59
CA ASN A 84 12.81 9.09 -5.14
C ASN A 84 11.86 8.15 -4.38
N LEU A 85 11.42 7.07 -5.03
CA LEU A 85 10.40 6.15 -4.54
C LEU A 85 10.91 4.73 -4.63
N ASP A 86 10.92 4.04 -3.49
CA ASP A 86 10.99 2.59 -3.47
C ASP A 86 9.64 2.03 -3.03
N VAL A 87 9.17 0.99 -3.71
CA VAL A 87 7.96 0.26 -3.34
C VAL A 87 8.37 -1.16 -2.98
N ILE A 88 8.41 -1.43 -1.69
CA ILE A 88 8.86 -2.70 -1.13
C ILE A 88 7.67 -3.65 -1.02
N GLU A 89 7.80 -4.83 -1.56
CA GLU A 89 6.80 -5.90 -1.55
C GLU A 89 7.35 -7.12 -0.82
N HIS A 90 6.51 -7.70 0.04
CA HIS A 90 6.80 -8.96 0.71
C HIS A 90 5.87 -10.03 0.18
N THR A 91 6.46 -11.05 -0.43
CA THR A 91 5.75 -12.24 -0.88
C THR A 91 6.35 -13.48 -0.25
N PHE A 92 5.53 -14.51 -0.08
CA PHE A 92 5.99 -15.78 0.47
C PHE A 92 7.10 -16.43 -0.38
N ASP A 93 7.00 -16.32 -1.71
CA ASP A 93 7.88 -17.01 -2.66
C ASP A 93 9.17 -16.24 -2.94
N ASP A 94 9.10 -14.91 -3.08
CA ASP A 94 10.24 -14.08 -3.50
C ASP A 94 10.90 -13.34 -2.33
N GLY A 95 10.30 -13.36 -1.14
CA GLY A 95 10.78 -12.61 0.02
C GLY A 95 10.58 -11.12 -0.15
N ILE A 96 11.61 -10.33 0.17
CA ILE A 96 11.61 -8.87 0.07
C ILE A 96 12.06 -8.49 -1.34
N THR A 97 11.21 -7.76 -2.07
CA THR A 97 11.51 -7.27 -3.41
C THR A 97 11.10 -5.80 -3.53
N ALA A 98 11.58 -5.12 -4.58
CA ALA A 98 11.15 -3.78 -4.92
C ALA A 98 10.44 -3.79 -6.28
N SER A 99 9.18 -3.36 -6.33
CA SER A 99 8.45 -3.20 -7.60
C SER A 99 8.75 -1.86 -8.29
N ILE A 100 9.29 -0.90 -7.54
CA ILE A 100 9.90 0.36 -7.99
C ILE A 100 11.12 0.59 -7.11
N GLY A 101 12.24 1.05 -7.69
CA GLY A 101 13.45 1.38 -6.93
C GLY A 101 14.26 0.16 -6.50
N ASP A 102 14.80 0.17 -5.28
CA ASP A 102 15.59 -0.92 -4.70
C ASP A 102 15.21 -1.22 -3.23
N THR A 103 15.80 -2.27 -2.66
CA THR A 103 15.52 -2.75 -1.29
C THR A 103 16.58 -2.32 -0.26
N ILE A 104 17.60 -1.56 -0.66
CA ILE A 104 18.84 -1.40 0.11
C ILE A 104 18.59 -0.77 1.47
N ALA A 105 17.83 0.32 1.51
CA ALA A 105 17.62 1.07 2.74
C ALA A 105 16.62 0.37 3.68
N TYR A 106 15.61 -0.31 3.13
CA TYR A 106 14.76 -1.25 3.88
C TYR A 106 15.59 -2.35 4.55
N GLU A 107 16.44 -3.05 3.79
CA GLU A 107 17.28 -4.15 4.30
C GLU A 107 18.25 -3.67 5.37
N GLN A 108 18.85 -2.48 5.20
CA GLN A 108 19.71 -1.88 6.22
C GLN A 108 18.97 -1.56 7.51
N LEU A 109 17.72 -1.08 7.42
CA LEU A 109 16.88 -0.82 8.59
C LEU A 109 16.51 -2.13 9.30
N GLU A 110 16.10 -3.15 8.55
CA GLU A 110 15.78 -4.47 9.08
C GLU A 110 17.01 -5.09 9.77
N GLN A 111 18.17 -5.03 9.12
CA GLN A 111 19.43 -5.51 9.69
C GLN A 111 19.76 -4.77 10.99
N PHE A 112 19.63 -3.44 11.01
CA PHE A 112 19.87 -2.65 12.22
C PHE A 112 18.97 -3.09 13.38
N ILE A 113 17.67 -3.30 13.12
CA ILE A 113 16.71 -3.78 14.12
C ILE A 113 17.08 -5.17 14.64
N ARG A 114 17.55 -6.07 13.77
CA ARG A 114 17.95 -7.44 14.15
C ARG A 114 19.22 -7.51 14.98
N GLU A 115 20.16 -6.60 14.72
CA GLU A 115 21.51 -6.63 15.32
C GLU A 115 21.63 -5.81 16.62
N HIS A 116 20.61 -5.00 16.95
CA HIS A 116 20.64 -4.09 18.10
C HIS A 116 19.44 -4.32 19.04
N ASP A 117 19.65 -4.11 20.34
CA ASP A 117 18.57 -4.18 21.32
C ASP A 117 17.68 -2.93 21.23
N MET A 118 16.41 -3.13 20.87
CA MET A 118 15.41 -2.06 20.78
C MET A 118 14.89 -1.60 22.15
N SER A 119 15.25 -2.28 23.24
CA SER A 119 14.99 -1.79 24.61
C SER A 119 15.88 -0.60 24.98
N GLU A 120 17.00 -0.41 24.27
CA GLU A 120 17.86 0.76 24.41
C GLU A 120 17.27 1.96 23.65
N SER A 121 17.04 3.07 24.34
CA SER A 121 16.37 4.26 23.76
C SER A 121 17.08 4.80 22.52
N GLN A 122 18.42 4.75 22.49
CA GLN A 122 19.19 5.25 21.35
C GLN A 122 18.97 4.44 20.06
N ASN A 123 18.78 3.13 20.18
CA ASN A 123 18.54 2.27 19.02
C ASN A 123 17.09 2.43 18.56
N TYR A 124 16.15 2.47 19.50
CA TYR A 124 14.75 2.74 19.23
C TYR A 124 14.55 4.08 18.51
N GLU A 125 15.16 5.16 18.99
CA GLU A 125 15.05 6.49 18.38
C GLU A 125 15.59 6.52 16.94
N LYS A 126 16.68 5.81 16.65
CA LYS A 126 17.22 5.70 15.28
C LYS A 126 16.22 5.03 14.33
N VAL A 127 15.54 3.98 14.79
CA VAL A 127 14.52 3.27 14.00
C VAL A 127 13.26 4.11 13.86
N ALA A 128 12.80 4.73 14.95
CA ALA A 128 11.62 5.59 14.96
C ALA A 128 11.75 6.81 14.05
N GLN A 129 12.97 7.27 13.78
CA GLN A 129 13.23 8.32 12.78
C GLN A 129 13.04 7.84 11.34
N LYS A 130 13.09 6.53 11.05
CA LYS A 130 13.04 5.94 9.70
C LYS A 130 11.69 5.29 9.37
N ILE A 131 10.74 5.32 10.30
CA ILE A 131 9.43 4.68 10.14
C ILE A 131 8.37 5.68 10.57
N ASN A 132 7.28 5.81 9.82
CA ASN A 132 6.10 6.47 10.37
C ASN A 132 5.41 5.49 11.32
N LEU A 133 5.72 5.61 12.62
CA LEU A 133 5.23 4.67 13.62
C LEU A 133 3.70 4.70 13.77
N ASN A 134 3.06 5.87 13.65
CA ASN A 134 1.60 5.98 13.74
C ASN A 134 0.94 5.23 12.57
N SER A 135 1.42 5.47 11.35
CA SER A 135 1.01 4.75 10.15
C SER A 135 1.17 3.23 10.31
N LEU A 136 2.31 2.80 10.83
CA LEU A 136 2.57 1.38 11.06
C LEU A 136 1.61 0.77 12.08
N LEU A 137 1.36 1.46 13.20
CA LEU A 137 0.43 1.01 14.23
C LEU A 137 -1.00 0.93 13.70
N ASP A 138 -1.48 1.96 13.01
CA ASP A 138 -2.81 2.00 12.39
C ASP A 138 -3.00 0.84 11.40
N TYR A 139 -1.98 0.57 10.57
CA TYR A 139 -2.00 -0.54 9.63
C TYR A 139 -2.06 -1.90 10.35
N TYR A 140 -1.21 -2.13 11.36
CA TYR A 140 -1.21 -3.39 12.12
C TYR A 140 -2.54 -3.60 12.85
N ILE A 141 -3.08 -2.54 13.48
CA ILE A 141 -4.41 -2.59 14.12
C ILE A 141 -5.49 -2.97 13.10
N SER A 142 -5.44 -2.39 11.89
CA SER A 142 -6.38 -2.70 10.83
C SER A 142 -6.30 -4.16 10.38
N GLN A 143 -5.09 -4.68 10.14
CA GLN A 143 -4.88 -6.09 9.75
C GLN A 143 -5.40 -7.06 10.81
N ILE A 144 -5.12 -6.78 12.09
CA ILE A 144 -5.58 -7.59 13.22
C ILE A 144 -7.11 -7.50 13.36
N TYR A 145 -7.68 -6.30 13.27
CA TYR A 145 -9.13 -6.09 13.36
C TYR A 145 -9.90 -6.79 12.23
N PHE A 146 -9.32 -6.85 11.03
CA PHE A 146 -9.88 -7.54 9.88
C PHE A 146 -9.67 -9.05 9.89
N ASP A 147 -8.87 -9.58 10.81
CA ASP A 147 -8.48 -10.99 10.86
C ASP A 147 -7.89 -11.48 9.52
N ASN A 148 -6.96 -10.69 8.96
CA ASN A 148 -6.31 -11.03 7.70
C ASN A 148 -5.27 -12.13 7.88
N ASN A 149 -5.71 -13.38 7.71
CA ASN A 149 -4.90 -14.58 7.94
C ASN A 149 -3.81 -14.84 6.89
N ASP A 150 -3.78 -14.10 5.77
CA ASP A 150 -2.73 -14.20 4.74
C ASP A 150 -1.63 -13.13 4.90
N TRP A 151 -1.71 -12.36 5.98
CA TRP A 151 -0.71 -11.40 6.44
C TRP A 151 -0.12 -11.90 7.77
N PRO A 152 1.18 -11.67 8.10
CA PRO A 152 2.15 -10.80 7.42
C PRO A 152 2.99 -11.48 6.35
N HIS A 153 2.78 -12.77 6.09
CA HIS A 153 3.64 -13.54 5.16
C HIS A 153 3.37 -13.22 3.68
N ASN A 154 2.26 -12.55 3.39
CA ASN A 154 1.87 -12.06 2.08
C ASN A 154 1.14 -10.71 2.23
N ASN A 155 0.94 -10.01 1.12
CA ASN A 155 0.16 -8.76 1.04
C ASN A 155 0.67 -7.63 1.95
N TYR A 156 1.97 -7.59 2.23
CA TYR A 156 2.61 -6.43 2.82
C TYR A 156 3.35 -5.67 1.74
N THR A 157 2.88 -4.45 1.50
CA THR A 157 3.58 -3.49 0.64
C THR A 157 3.85 -2.26 1.48
N SER A 158 5.04 -1.70 1.36
CA SER A 158 5.39 -0.43 1.98
C SER A 158 6.09 0.47 0.97
N ILE A 159 6.05 1.78 1.21
CA ILE A 159 6.86 2.72 0.44
C ILE A 159 8.00 3.24 1.27
N GLU A 160 9.13 3.44 0.59
CA GLU A 160 10.25 4.21 1.09
C GLU A 160 10.41 5.51 0.27
N ARG A 161 10.74 6.60 0.96
CA ARG A 161 11.00 7.91 0.34
C ARG A 161 12.51 8.13 0.33
N SER A 162 13.20 7.57 -0.66
CA SER A 162 14.65 7.43 -0.64
C SER A 162 15.43 8.72 -0.91
N HIS A 163 14.85 9.75 -1.53
CA HIS A 163 15.67 10.85 -2.08
C HIS A 163 15.04 12.26 -2.04
N MET A 164 14.39 12.65 -0.94
CA MET A 164 14.11 14.08 -0.73
C MET A 164 15.41 14.81 -0.35
N GLY A 165 16.01 15.49 -1.33
CA GLY A 165 17.12 16.40 -1.07
C GLY A 165 16.77 17.35 0.09
N ASN A 166 17.65 17.38 1.10
CA ASN A 166 17.49 17.99 2.43
C ASN A 166 16.80 17.11 3.50
N GLY A 167 17.56 16.18 4.07
CA GLY A 167 17.45 15.80 5.49
C GLY A 167 16.13 15.19 5.97
N SER A 168 15.23 14.83 5.06
CA SER A 168 13.99 14.13 5.40
C SER A 168 14.30 12.64 5.46
N SER A 169 14.16 12.03 6.63
CA SER A 169 14.38 10.60 6.79
C SER A 169 13.41 9.82 5.89
N PRO A 170 13.82 8.69 5.27
CA PRO A 170 12.86 7.81 4.62
C PRO A 170 11.83 7.41 5.67
N TYR A 171 10.54 7.59 5.38
CA TYR A 171 9.47 7.10 6.24
C TYR A 171 8.90 5.86 5.59
N LEU A 172 9.17 4.71 6.19
CA LEU A 172 8.47 3.50 5.82
C LEU A 172 6.98 3.66 6.17
N ILE A 173 6.13 3.55 5.15
CA ILE A 173 4.68 3.67 5.26
C ILE A 173 4.06 2.41 4.64
N PRO A 174 3.38 1.55 5.42
CA PRO A 174 2.69 0.41 4.88
C PRO A 174 1.48 0.85 4.04
N MET A 175 1.08 -0.01 3.12
CA MET A 175 -0.09 0.17 2.28
C MET A 175 -1.02 -1.02 2.43
N LEU A 176 -2.32 -0.73 2.49
CA LEU A 176 -3.32 -1.77 2.63
C LEU A 176 -3.47 -2.55 1.32
N VAL A 177 -2.99 -3.79 1.34
CA VAL A 177 -3.23 -4.80 0.31
C VAL A 177 -4.01 -5.94 0.96
N LEU A 178 -5.17 -6.28 0.39
CA LEU A 178 -6.08 -7.30 0.88
C LEU A 178 -6.48 -8.25 -0.26
N ILE A 179 -6.96 -9.44 0.12
CA ILE A 179 -7.28 -10.57 -0.77
C ILE A 179 -8.72 -10.55 -1.29
#